data_AF-A0A957U6P4-F1
#
_entry.id   AF-A0A957U6P4-F1
#
_cell.length_a   1.000
_cell.length_b   1.000
_cell.length_c   1.000
_cell.angle_alpha   90.00
_cell.angle_beta   90.00
_cell.angle_gamma   90.00
#
_symmetry.space_group_name_H-M   'P 1'
#
loop_
_entity.id
_entity.type
_entity.pdbx_description
1 polymer ?
#
loop_
_entity_poly.entity_id
_entity_poly.type
_entity_poly.pdbx_seq_one_letter_code
_entity_poly.pdbx_strand_id
1 'polypeptide(L)'
;MTSVTLQLPDELAARVLPMQRWLPTLLRLSLTGFRTPASRAAAEVITFLTQGPTPAQVLAFHVSDETQARLQRLLALNQAGLLGTDEESELAELETLETMIVELKASLLAQQKQ
;
A
#
# COMPACT_ATOMS: atom_id res chain seq x y z
N MET A 1 -6.64 6.99 19.67
CA MET A 1 -5.30 7.07 19.05
C MET A 1 -4.26 6.91 20.14
N THR A 2 -3.18 6.18 19.87
CA THR A 2 -2.09 5.94 20.84
C THR A 2 -0.82 6.57 20.30
N SER A 3 -0.08 7.29 21.15
CA SER A 3 1.21 7.89 20.77
C SER A 3 2.33 6.90 21.06
N VAL A 4 3.22 6.71 20.08
CA VAL A 4 4.43 5.87 20.20
C VAL A 4 5.64 6.75 19.93
N THR A 5 6.57 6.83 20.88
CA THR A 5 7.83 7.55 20.74
C THR A 5 8.94 6.56 20.42
N LEU A 6 9.67 6.79 19.33
CA LEU A 6 10.78 5.94 18.88
C LEU A 6 12.07 6.75 18.91
N GLN A 7 13.13 6.19 19.50
CA GLN A 7 14.49 6.72 19.35
C GLN A 7 15.15 6.01 18.18
N LEU A 8 15.60 6.78 17.19
CA LEU A 8 16.24 6.27 15.98
C LEU A 8 17.65 6.86 15.89
N PRO A 9 18.64 6.12 15.37
CA PRO A 9 19.94 6.69 15.00
C PRO A 9 19.76 7.84 14.01
N ASP A 10 20.62 8.87 14.06
CA ASP A 10 20.49 10.08 13.23
C ASP A 10 20.39 9.77 11.73
N GLU A 11 21.15 8.78 11.25
CA GLU A 11 21.10 8.33 9.85
C GLU A 11 19.73 7.78 9.46
N LEU A 12 19.08 7.06 10.36
CA LEU A 12 17.74 6.51 10.14
C LEU A 12 16.68 7.60 10.29
N ALA A 13 16.83 8.48 11.27
CA ALA A 13 15.96 9.64 11.45
C ALA A 13 15.94 10.52 10.18
N ALA A 14 17.12 10.80 9.60
CA ALA A 14 17.24 11.57 8.36
C ALA A 14 16.49 10.94 7.17
N ARG A 15 16.39 9.60 7.13
CA ARG A 15 15.62 8.88 6.10
C ARG A 15 14.12 8.83 6.40
N VAL A 16 13.75 8.79 7.68
CA VAL A 16 12.37 8.65 8.15
C VAL A 16 11.61 9.98 8.13
N LEU A 17 12.26 11.09 8.48
CA LEU A 17 11.64 12.41 8.55
C LEU A 17 10.95 12.84 7.24
N PRO A 18 11.52 12.66 6.04
CA PRO A 18 10.86 12.99 4.77
C PRO A 18 9.54 12.23 4.54
N MET A 19 9.42 11.01 5.08
CA MET A 19 8.25 10.15 4.92
C MET A 19 7.38 10.10 6.19
N GLN A 20 7.58 11.01 7.15
CA GLN A 20 6.92 10.98 8.46
C GLN A 20 5.38 10.91 8.36
N ARG A 21 4.79 11.66 7.43
CA ARG A 21 3.33 11.63 7.17
C ARG A 21 2.84 10.24 6.79
N TRP A 22 3.66 9.47 6.09
CA TRP A 22 3.31 8.17 5.53
C TRP A 22 3.69 7.01 6.45
N LEU A 23 4.36 7.27 7.58
CA LEU A 23 4.82 6.24 8.51
C LEU A 23 3.71 5.31 9.00
N PRO A 24 2.52 5.79 9.41
CA PRO A 24 1.46 4.87 9.84
C PRO A 24 1.08 3.87 8.74
N THR A 25 0.99 4.33 7.49
CA THR A 25 0.69 3.48 6.34
C THR A 25 1.85 2.53 6.04
N LEU A 26 3.09 3.02 6.02
CA LEU A 26 4.29 2.21 5.79
C LEU A 26 4.43 1.10 6.85
N LEU A 27 4.16 1.40 8.11
CA LEU A 27 4.14 0.42 9.20
C LEU A 27 3.03 -0.61 8.99
N ARG A 28 1.82 -0.18 8.64
CA ARG A 28 0.70 -1.11 8.36
C ARG A 28 1.02 -2.05 7.19
N LEU A 29 1.54 -1.52 6.09
CA LEU A 29 1.98 -2.30 4.93
C LEU A 29 3.06 -3.32 5.32
N SER A 30 4.05 -2.89 6.12
CA SER A 30 5.14 -3.75 6.57
C SER A 30 4.66 -4.87 7.50
N LEU A 31 3.71 -4.57 8.40
CA LEU A 31 3.16 -5.52 9.36
C LEU A 31 2.14 -6.49 8.74
N THR A 32 1.56 -6.15 7.58
CA THR A 32 0.62 -7.03 6.87
C THR A 32 1.31 -8.30 6.38
N GLY A 33 2.59 -8.20 5.99
CA GLY A 33 3.42 -9.37 5.73
C GLY A 33 3.00 -10.18 4.50
N PHE A 34 2.77 -9.50 3.37
CA PHE A 34 2.45 -10.09 2.06
C PHE A 34 3.39 -11.26 1.70
N ARG A 35 2.83 -12.44 1.42
CA ARG A 35 3.58 -13.68 1.12
C ARG A 35 3.39 -14.18 -0.30
N THR A 36 2.44 -13.60 -1.04
CA THR A 36 2.10 -13.98 -2.39
C THR A 36 2.78 -13.04 -3.40
N PRO A 37 2.56 -13.20 -4.72
CA PRO A 37 3.02 -12.22 -5.70
C PRO A 37 2.42 -10.81 -5.49
N ALA A 38 1.36 -10.65 -4.67
CA ALA A 38 0.83 -9.36 -4.23
C ALA A 38 1.89 -8.49 -3.50
N SER A 39 2.93 -9.11 -2.95
CA SER A 39 4.08 -8.41 -2.38
C SER A 39 4.75 -7.43 -3.36
N ARG A 40 4.65 -7.65 -4.68
CA ARG A 40 5.13 -6.69 -5.70
C ARG A 40 4.33 -5.39 -5.67
N ALA A 41 3.00 -5.48 -5.63
CA ALA A 41 2.12 -4.33 -5.53
C ALA A 41 2.39 -3.56 -4.22
N ALA A 42 2.55 -4.27 -3.11
CA ALA A 42 2.90 -3.66 -1.83
C ALA A 42 4.27 -2.96 -1.87
N ALA A 43 5.26 -3.57 -2.52
CA ALA A 43 6.60 -2.98 -2.70
C ALA A 43 6.54 -1.69 -3.53
N GLU A 44 5.74 -1.64 -4.61
CA GLU A 44 5.55 -0.42 -5.39
C GLU A 44 4.97 0.72 -4.54
N VAL A 45 3.97 0.43 -3.71
CA VAL A 45 3.36 1.42 -2.80
C VAL A 45 4.39 1.89 -1.75
N ILE A 46 5.16 0.97 -1.16
CA ILE A 46 6.21 1.31 -0.20
C ILE A 46 7.28 2.19 -0.87
N THR A 47 7.78 1.81 -2.04
CA THR A 47 8.76 2.59 -2.80
C THR A 47 8.23 3.96 -3.14
N PHE A 48 6.96 4.07 -3.55
CA PHE A 48 6.34 5.37 -3.80
C PHE A 48 6.24 6.23 -2.53
N LEU A 49 5.73 5.69 -1.42
CA LEU A 49 5.57 6.45 -0.16
C LEU A 49 6.89 6.86 0.49
N THR A 50 7.94 6.03 0.32
CA THR A 50 9.29 6.33 0.84
C THR A 50 9.98 7.48 0.11
N GLN A 51 9.52 7.85 -1.10
CA GLN A 51 9.97 9.05 -1.82
C GLN A 51 9.38 10.36 -1.26
N GLY A 52 8.51 10.28 -0.25
CA GLY A 52 7.88 11.46 0.36
C GLY A 52 6.92 12.19 -0.59
N PRO A 53 5.97 11.51 -1.27
CA PRO A 53 5.05 12.13 -2.20
C PRO A 53 4.15 13.15 -1.49
N THR A 54 3.65 14.12 -2.26
CA THR A 54 2.61 15.05 -1.80
C THR A 54 1.25 14.34 -1.72
N PRO A 55 0.29 14.84 -0.92
CA PRO A 55 -1.07 14.29 -0.90
C PRO A 55 -1.74 14.21 -2.28
N ALA A 56 -1.52 15.20 -3.15
CA ALA A 56 -2.04 15.19 -4.51
C ALA A 56 -1.45 14.05 -5.36
N GLN A 57 -0.14 13.79 -5.22
CA GLN A 57 0.50 12.65 -5.88
C GLN A 57 -0.02 11.32 -5.35
N VAL A 58 -0.28 11.20 -4.03
CA VAL A 58 -0.88 9.98 -3.46
C VAL A 58 -2.29 9.74 -3.99
N LEU A 59 -3.10 10.78 -4.16
CA LEU A 59 -4.44 10.64 -4.75
C LEU A 59 -4.37 10.17 -6.21
N ALA A 60 -3.43 10.70 -6.98
CA ALA A 60 -3.19 10.34 -8.38
C ALA A 60 -2.46 9.01 -8.58
N PHE A 61 -1.87 8.44 -7.52
CA PHE A 61 -1.09 7.21 -7.60
C PHE A 61 -1.95 6.02 -8.05
N HIS A 62 -1.37 5.23 -8.93
CA HIS A 62 -1.81 3.89 -9.28
C HIS A 62 -0.58 2.97 -9.35
N VAL A 63 -0.79 1.68 -9.14
CA VAL A 63 0.25 0.65 -9.34
C VAL A 63 0.62 0.56 -10.82
N SER A 64 1.74 -0.10 -11.11
CA SER A 64 2.23 -0.33 -12.46
C SER A 64 1.21 -1.06 -13.33
N ASP A 65 1.31 -0.87 -14.65
CA ASP A 65 0.44 -1.56 -15.62
C ASP A 65 0.58 -3.09 -15.51
N GLU A 66 1.78 -3.59 -15.15
CA GLU A 66 2.01 -5.02 -14.90
C GLU A 66 1.18 -5.52 -13.70
N THR A 67 1.24 -4.80 -12.58
CA THR A 67 0.46 -5.13 -11.39
C THR A 67 -1.04 -5.02 -11.67
N GLN A 68 -1.47 -3.98 -12.40
CA GLN A 68 -2.86 -3.82 -12.81
C GLN A 68 -3.34 -4.98 -13.70
N ALA A 69 -2.52 -5.42 -14.66
CA ALA A 69 -2.83 -6.55 -15.53
C ALA A 69 -2.91 -7.87 -14.76
N ARG A 70 -2.04 -8.10 -13.77
CA ARG A 70 -2.11 -9.28 -12.89
C ARG A 70 -3.41 -9.30 -12.09
N LEU A 71 -3.79 -8.18 -11.48
CA LEU A 71 -5.06 -8.06 -10.75
C LEU A 71 -6.26 -8.33 -11.67
N GLN A 72 -6.30 -7.73 -12.85
CA GLN A 72 -7.39 -7.96 -13.82
C GLN A 72 -7.50 -9.44 -14.21
N ARG A 73 -6.36 -10.13 -14.41
CA ARG A 73 -6.35 -11.56 -14.69
C ARG A 73 -6.91 -12.38 -13.53
N LEU A 74 -6.51 -12.11 -12.30
CA LEU A 74 -7.01 -12.82 -11.11
C LEU A 74 -8.52 -12.61 -10.96
N LEU A 75 -9.02 -11.39 -11.18
CA LEU A 75 -10.45 -11.10 -11.14
C LEU A 75 -11.23 -11.86 -12.23
N ALA A 76 -10.68 -11.94 -13.45
CA ALA A 76 -11.30 -12.70 -14.54
C ALA A 76 -11.36 -14.21 -14.23
N LEU A 77 -10.29 -14.77 -13.66
CA LEU A 77 -10.25 -16.17 -13.24
C LEU A 77 -11.23 -16.45 -12.09
N ASN A 78 -11.33 -15.53 -11.11
CA ASN A 78 -12.30 -15.61 -10.03
C ASN A 78 -13.73 -15.65 -10.57
N GLN A 79 -14.08 -14.70 -11.45
CA GLN A 79 -15.41 -14.63 -12.08
C GLN A 79 -15.75 -15.90 -12.87
N ALA A 80 -14.76 -16.54 -13.49
CA ALA A 80 -14.93 -17.79 -14.23
C ALA A 80 -14.97 -19.04 -13.34
N GLY A 81 -14.72 -18.92 -12.02
CA GLY A 81 -14.59 -20.07 -11.10
C GLY A 81 -13.34 -20.92 -11.37
N LEU A 82 -12.31 -20.32 -11.96
CA LEU A 82 -11.06 -20.99 -12.37
C LEU A 82 -9.85 -20.57 -11.53
N LEU A 83 -10.07 -19.87 -10.42
CA LEU A 83 -9.00 -19.39 -9.56
C LEU A 83 -8.41 -20.55 -8.74
N GLY A 84 -7.09 -20.72 -8.80
CA GLY A 84 -6.39 -21.70 -7.95
C GLY A 84 -6.25 -21.23 -6.50
N THR A 85 -5.90 -22.14 -5.58
CA THR A 85 -5.71 -21.82 -4.15
C THR A 85 -4.63 -20.76 -3.88
N ASP A 86 -3.55 -20.80 -4.66
CA ASP A 86 -2.46 -19.82 -4.54
C ASP A 86 -2.90 -18.45 -5.06
N GLU A 87 -3.72 -18.44 -6.10
CA GLU A 87 -4.28 -17.24 -6.71
C GLU A 87 -5.40 -16.62 -5.87
N GLU A 88 -6.18 -17.44 -5.16
CA GLU A 88 -7.13 -16.99 -4.12
C GLU A 88 -6.40 -16.24 -3.01
N SER A 89 -5.28 -16.81 -2.54
CA SER A 89 -4.44 -16.17 -1.51
C SER A 89 -3.86 -14.85 -2.01
N GLU A 90 -3.38 -14.82 -3.26
CA GLU A 90 -2.87 -13.59 -3.89
C GLU A 90 -3.96 -12.52 -4.01
N LEU A 91 -5.15 -12.90 -4.45
CA LEU A 91 -6.27 -11.98 -4.61
C LEU A 91 -6.73 -11.41 -3.26
N ALA A 92 -6.77 -12.22 -2.21
CA ALA A 92 -7.10 -11.77 -0.85
C ALA A 92 -6.06 -10.78 -0.30
N GLU A 93 -4.77 -11.01 -0.57
CA GLU A 93 -3.71 -10.07 -0.23
C GLU A 93 -3.85 -8.75 -1.02
N LEU A 94 -4.15 -8.80 -2.33
CA LEU A 94 -4.40 -7.62 -3.14
C LEU A 94 -5.63 -6.82 -2.67
N GLU A 95 -6.70 -7.49 -2.25
CA GLU A 95 -7.88 -6.84 -1.67
C GLU A 95 -7.54 -6.11 -0.36
N THR A 96 -6.72 -6.73 0.48
CA THR A 96 -6.21 -6.13 1.70
C THR A 96 -5.41 -4.85 1.39
N LEU A 97 -4.52 -4.92 0.40
CA LEU A 97 -3.74 -3.76 -0.05
C LEU A 97 -4.64 -2.64 -0.58
N GLU A 98 -5.60 -2.97 -1.45
CA GLU A 98 -6.54 -2.02 -2.04
C GLU A 98 -7.34 -1.29 -0.95
N THR A 99 -7.86 -2.03 0.03
CA THR A 99 -8.58 -1.45 1.17
C THR A 99 -7.72 -0.41 1.90
N MET A 100 -6.44 -0.69 2.13
CA MET A 100 -5.53 0.27 2.77
C MET A 100 -5.32 1.53 1.93
N ILE A 101 -5.19 1.39 0.60
CA ILE A 101 -5.00 2.51 -0.31
C ILE A 101 -6.26 3.37 -0.37
N VAL A 102 -7.44 2.75 -0.45
CA VAL A 102 -8.73 3.44 -0.45
C VAL A 102 -8.91 4.23 0.86
N GLU A 103 -8.65 3.62 2.00
CA GLU A 103 -8.72 4.29 3.31
C GLU A 103 -7.73 5.46 3.39
N LEU A 104 -6.50 5.29 2.91
CA LEU A 104 -5.51 6.35 2.84
C LEU A 104 -6.03 7.52 1.99
N LYS A 105 -6.47 7.26 0.76
CA LYS A 105 -6.97 8.29 -0.16
C LYS A 105 -8.21 8.99 0.41
N ALA A 106 -9.14 8.24 1.01
CA ALA A 106 -10.31 8.81 1.67
C ALA A 106 -9.93 9.75 2.82
N SER A 107 -8.95 9.36 3.65
CA SER A 107 -8.46 10.20 4.75
C SER A 107 -7.81 11.50 4.26
N LEU A 108 -7.13 11.47 3.11
CA LEU A 108 -6.53 12.66 2.50
C LEU A 108 -7.58 13.60 1.93
N LEU A 109 -8.61 13.06 1.27
CA LEU A 109 -9.74 13.86 0.77
C LEU A 109 -10.53 14.51 1.91
N ALA A 110 -10.68 13.81 3.04
CA ALA A 110 -11.33 14.38 4.23
C ALA A 110 -10.53 15.56 4.81
N GLN A 111 -9.19 15.47 4.82
CA GLN A 111 -8.30 16.53 5.28
C GLN A 111 -8.26 17.76 4.35
N GLN A 112 -8.52 17.59 3.05
CA GLN A 112 -8.58 18.72 2.10
C GLN A 112 -9.85 19.57 2.25
N LYS A 113 -10.89 19.05 2.92
CA LYS A 113 -12.18 19.75 3.12
C LYS A 113 -12.26 20.51 4.45
N GLN A 114 -11.23 20.41 5.29
CA GLN A 114 -11.09 21.13 6.57
C GLN A 114 -10.18 22.34 6.40
#